data_AF-A0A250IGV7-F1
#
_entry.id   AF-A0A250IGV7-F1
#
_cell.length_a   1.000
_cell.length_b   1.000
_cell.length_c   1.000
_cell.angle_alpha   90.00
_cell.angle_beta   90.00
_cell.angle_gamma   90.00
#
_symmetry.space_group_name_H-M   'P 1'
#
loop_
_entity.id
_entity.type
_entity.pdbx_description
1 polymer ?
#
loop_
_entity_poly.entity_id
_entity_poly.type
_entity_poly.pdbx_seq_one_letter_code
_entity_poly.pdbx_strand_id
1 'polypeptide(L)'
;MTLILPVTPNEPRQLNLLQTLSPSPHLRCRLVSGRPVVSGLYQESNRVPDVVRYVIDLTSDTPDGASLSPPERGDADLISHDGFSGDVRADQHRAKHERIVLILESPHKHEYTQDFTPIAPAQGSTGWGIRDYIIPLLYRHQRLELPPSKYELLICNPVQFQASLYELHREELNDNEPAQQLRNTTWRTLYYGMNERAHFLRRLDGYNAAAVIVACTAALRQEVLSDVLRWPNGWVPIVEASHHPCAWQRNISRVTFA
;
A
#
# COMPACT_ATOMS: atom_id res chain seq x y z
N MET A 1 4.47 -5.29 19.38
CA MET A 1 4.32 -6.69 18.96
C MET A 1 5.70 -7.27 18.62
N THR A 2 5.89 -8.58 18.75
CA THR A 2 7.12 -9.28 18.35
C THR A 2 6.78 -10.23 17.21
N LEU A 3 7.54 -10.18 16.12
CA LEU A 3 7.38 -11.06 14.97
C LEU A 3 8.55 -12.04 14.90
N ILE A 4 8.24 -13.34 14.85
CA ILE A 4 9.22 -14.38 14.54
C ILE A 4 9.16 -14.57 13.03
N LEU A 5 10.25 -14.22 12.33
CA LEU A 5 10.32 -14.42 10.90
C LEU A 5 10.55 -15.91 10.60
N PRO A 6 9.86 -16.52 9.63
CA PRO A 6 10.09 -17.89 9.23
C PRO A 6 11.34 -18.02 8.33
N VAL A 7 12.38 -17.24 8.62
CA VAL A 7 13.69 -17.34 7.97
C VAL A 7 14.49 -18.42 8.70
N THR A 8 15.02 -19.38 7.95
CA THR A 8 15.74 -20.53 8.52
C THR A 8 17.25 -20.32 8.45
N PRO A 9 18.05 -21.03 9.28
CA PRO A 9 19.51 -21.03 9.16
C PRO A 9 20.04 -21.46 7.79
N ASN A 10 19.22 -22.12 6.95
CA ASN A 10 19.56 -22.52 5.60
C ASN A 10 19.45 -21.37 4.57
N GLU A 11 19.07 -20.17 5.01
CA GLU A 11 18.97 -18.95 4.19
C GLU A 11 20.01 -17.91 4.65
N PRO A 12 21.31 -18.20 4.53
CA PRO A 12 22.37 -17.39 5.13
C PRO A 12 22.39 -15.94 4.60
N ARG A 13 21.97 -15.73 3.35
CA ARG A 13 21.93 -14.39 2.75
C ARG A 13 20.91 -13.46 3.42
N GLN A 14 19.71 -13.97 3.72
CA GLN A 14 18.69 -13.18 4.43
C GLN A 14 19.06 -12.97 5.89
N LEU A 15 19.66 -13.98 6.52
CA LEU A 15 20.16 -13.87 7.88
C LEU A 15 21.25 -12.79 8.01
N ASN A 16 22.16 -12.72 7.04
CA ASN A 16 23.23 -11.72 7.01
C ASN A 16 22.69 -10.28 6.93
N LEU A 17 21.60 -10.05 6.18
CA LEU A 17 20.93 -8.74 6.16
C LEU A 17 20.47 -8.33 7.57
N LEU A 18 19.90 -9.28 8.30
CA LEU A 18 19.31 -9.05 9.62
C LEU A 18 20.31 -8.98 10.78
N GLN A 19 21.58 -9.30 10.52
CA GLN A 19 22.67 -9.20 11.50
C GLN A 19 23.33 -7.81 11.53
N THR A 20 22.95 -6.93 10.62
CA THR A 20 23.41 -5.54 10.64
C THR A 20 22.83 -4.79 11.84
N LEU A 21 23.64 -3.93 12.46
CA LEU A 21 23.20 -3.16 13.63
C LEU A 21 22.10 -2.19 13.19
N SER A 22 20.91 -2.30 13.79
CA SER A 22 19.86 -1.31 13.57
C SER A 22 20.30 0.04 14.16
N PRO A 23 20.17 1.15 13.42
CA PRO A 23 20.53 2.47 13.94
C PRO A 23 19.52 2.99 14.98
N SER A 24 18.33 2.38 15.09
CA SER A 24 17.29 2.81 16.02
C SER A 24 17.31 1.95 17.30
N PRO A 25 17.41 2.55 18.51
CA PRO A 25 17.42 1.80 19.77
C PRO A 25 16.10 1.06 20.06
N HIS A 26 15.03 1.44 19.35
CA HIS A 26 13.69 0.88 19.49
C HIS A 26 13.41 -0.29 18.54
N LEU A 27 14.21 -0.46 17.49
CA LEU A 27 14.10 -1.55 16.53
C LEU A 27 15.15 -2.61 16.83
N ARG A 28 14.71 -3.85 17.09
CA ARG A 28 15.64 -4.93 17.45
C ARG A 28 15.35 -6.17 16.64
N CYS A 29 16.40 -6.71 16.04
CA CYS A 29 16.43 -8.05 15.49
C CYS A 29 17.39 -8.89 16.35
N ARG A 30 16.95 -10.06 16.80
CA ARG A 30 17.80 -11.03 17.51
C ARG A 30 17.52 -12.44 17.05
N LEU A 31 18.48 -13.33 17.22
CA LEU A 31 18.27 -14.76 16.97
C LEU A 31 17.73 -15.44 18.22
N VAL A 32 16.62 -16.16 18.08
CA VAL A 32 16.08 -17.04 19.12
C VAL A 32 15.94 -18.43 18.50
N SER A 33 16.70 -19.40 19.02
CA SER A 33 16.75 -20.76 18.48
C SER A 33 17.05 -20.80 16.97
N GLY A 34 17.99 -19.96 16.52
CA GLY A 34 18.40 -19.87 15.11
C GLY A 34 17.44 -19.11 14.19
N ARG A 35 16.34 -18.54 14.71
CA ARG A 35 15.36 -17.78 13.92
C ARG A 35 15.41 -16.30 14.24
N PRO A 36 15.31 -15.41 13.24
CA PRO A 36 15.20 -13.97 13.48
C PRO A 36 13.89 -13.60 14.17
N VAL A 37 14.01 -12.82 15.23
CA VAL A 37 12.91 -12.25 15.99
C VAL A 37 13.02 -10.73 15.91
N VAL A 38 12.07 -10.12 15.21
CA VAL A 38 11.96 -8.68 15.02
C VAL A 38 10.99 -8.11 16.05
N SER A 39 11.41 -7.05 16.74
CA SER A 39 10.59 -6.35 17.72
C SER A 39 10.72 -4.83 17.55
N GLY A 40 9.68 -4.10 17.94
CA GLY A 40 9.59 -2.65 17.80
C GLY A 40 8.95 -2.20 16.49
N LEU A 41 9.22 -2.87 15.36
CA LEU A 41 8.75 -2.44 14.04
C LEU A 41 7.22 -2.51 13.89
N TYR A 42 6.60 -3.59 14.39
CA TYR A 42 5.17 -3.90 14.19
C TYR A 42 4.33 -3.48 15.40
N GLN A 43 4.51 -2.25 15.86
CA GLN A 43 3.67 -1.64 16.89
C GLN A 43 2.55 -0.85 16.21
N GLU A 44 1.39 -0.73 16.84
CA GLU A 44 0.28 0.03 16.24
C GLU A 44 0.62 1.50 15.97
N SER A 45 1.48 2.09 16.79
CA SER A 45 2.02 3.44 16.55
C SER A 45 2.79 3.58 15.22
N ASN A 46 3.22 2.46 14.63
CA ASN A 46 3.98 2.43 13.39
C ASN A 46 3.13 1.98 12.20
N ARG A 47 1.81 1.82 12.38
CA ARG A 47 0.89 1.47 11.30
C ARG A 47 0.73 2.68 10.37
N VAL A 48 1.06 2.52 9.09
CA VAL A 48 0.77 3.55 8.09
C VAL A 48 -0.73 3.53 7.79
N PRO A 49 -1.44 4.65 8.01
CA PRO A 49 -2.88 4.70 7.80
C PRO A 49 -3.23 4.55 6.31
N ASP A 50 -4.43 4.07 6.03
CA ASP A 50 -5.00 4.20 4.68
C ASP A 50 -5.54 5.63 4.52
N VAL A 51 -5.43 6.21 3.32
CA VAL A 51 -5.71 7.63 3.10
C VAL A 51 -6.59 7.87 1.89
N VAL A 52 -7.42 8.91 1.96
CA VAL A 52 -8.02 9.55 0.78
C VAL A 52 -7.10 10.67 0.35
N ARG A 53 -6.62 10.62 -0.90
CA ARG A 53 -5.63 11.58 -1.42
C ARG A 53 -6.20 12.59 -2.40
N TYR A 54 -7.14 12.16 -3.24
CA TYR A 54 -7.72 13.01 -4.28
C TYR A 54 -9.22 12.82 -4.37
N VAL A 55 -9.91 13.87 -4.79
CA VAL A 55 -11.18 13.78 -5.48
C VAL A 55 -10.89 13.82 -6.98
N ILE A 56 -11.28 12.77 -7.67
CA ILE A 56 -11.18 12.62 -9.12
C ILE A 56 -12.51 13.05 -9.73
N ASP A 57 -12.48 14.10 -10.56
CA ASP A 57 -13.65 14.53 -11.34
C ASP A 57 -13.65 13.80 -12.69
N LEU A 58 -14.60 12.87 -12.88
CA LEU A 58 -14.79 12.08 -14.10
C LEU A 58 -16.10 12.46 -14.83
N THR A 59 -16.64 13.66 -14.54
CA THR A 59 -17.87 14.13 -15.18
C THR A 59 -17.69 14.41 -16.68
N SER A 60 -16.47 14.72 -17.12
CA SER A 60 -16.11 14.84 -18.53
C SER A 60 -15.97 13.46 -19.20
N ASP A 61 -16.31 13.36 -20.48
CA ASP A 61 -16.04 12.16 -21.29
C ASP A 61 -14.64 12.14 -21.91
N THR A 62 -13.85 13.20 -21.70
CA THR A 62 -12.46 13.30 -22.18
C THR A 62 -11.46 13.41 -21.02
N PRO A 63 -10.24 12.87 -21.17
CA PRO A 63 -9.18 13.00 -20.16
C PRO A 63 -8.85 14.45 -19.80
N ASP A 64 -8.87 15.35 -20.79
CA ASP A 64 -8.52 16.77 -20.61
C ASP A 64 -9.54 17.53 -19.76
N GLY A 65 -10.78 17.03 -19.69
CA GLY A 65 -11.81 17.59 -18.81
C GLY A 65 -11.87 16.94 -17.42
N ALA A 66 -11.08 15.90 -17.17
CA ALA A 66 -10.95 15.30 -15.85
C ALA A 66 -9.91 16.03 -15.00
N SER A 67 -10.07 15.98 -13.68
CA SER A 67 -9.14 16.66 -12.78
C SER A 67 -8.96 15.93 -11.45
N LEU A 68 -7.83 16.21 -10.81
CA LEU A 68 -7.55 15.83 -9.42
C LEU A 68 -7.63 17.09 -8.56
N SER A 69 -8.35 17.00 -7.45
CA SER A 69 -8.38 18.02 -6.41
C SER A 69 -8.13 17.38 -5.04
N PRO A 70 -7.58 18.11 -4.06
CA PRO A 70 -7.47 17.60 -2.69
C PRO A 70 -8.86 17.27 -2.12
N PRO A 71 -9.00 16.24 -1.27
CA PRO A 71 -10.24 15.98 -0.56
C PRO A 71 -10.54 17.08 0.46
N GLU A 72 -11.82 17.28 0.75
CA GLU A 72 -12.22 18.12 1.86
C GLU A 72 -11.86 17.43 3.19
N ARG A 73 -10.96 18.04 3.96
CA ARG A 73 -10.51 17.49 5.24
C ARG A 73 -11.58 17.48 6.33
N GLY A 74 -12.45 18.50 6.37
CA GLY A 74 -13.34 18.70 7.52
C GLY A 74 -12.55 18.79 8.82
N ASP A 75 -12.95 18.01 9.83
CA ASP A 75 -12.33 17.95 11.16
C ASP A 75 -11.19 16.90 11.26
N ALA A 76 -10.82 16.23 10.17
CA ALA A 76 -9.80 15.20 10.21
C ALA A 76 -8.41 15.76 10.49
N ASP A 77 -7.57 14.95 11.16
CA ASP A 77 -6.25 15.41 11.60
C ASP A 77 -5.29 15.67 10.42
N LEU A 78 -4.35 16.58 10.65
CA LEU A 78 -3.21 16.79 9.76
C LEU A 78 -2.28 15.57 9.82
N ILE A 79 -2.01 14.98 8.65
CA ILE A 79 -0.91 14.03 8.51
C ILE A 79 0.40 14.81 8.41
N SER A 80 1.26 14.67 9.42
CA SER A 80 2.56 15.34 9.44
C SER A 80 3.46 14.83 8.30
N HIS A 81 4.27 15.71 7.71
CA HIS A 81 5.25 15.36 6.66
C HIS A 81 4.64 14.80 5.36
N ASP A 82 3.35 15.05 5.12
CA ASP A 82 2.68 14.66 3.88
C ASP A 82 3.25 15.44 2.67
N GLY A 83 3.87 14.71 1.74
CA GLY A 83 4.42 15.24 0.50
C GLY A 83 3.37 15.60 -0.56
N PHE A 84 2.12 15.17 -0.38
CA PHE A 84 1.01 15.45 -1.29
C PHE A 84 0.01 16.49 -0.76
N SER A 85 0.30 17.09 0.41
CA SER A 85 -0.37 18.26 1.01
C SER A 85 -1.90 18.21 0.93
N GLY A 86 -2.49 17.10 1.37
CA GLY A 86 -3.92 16.89 1.25
C GLY A 86 -4.42 15.51 1.66
N ASP A 87 -3.54 14.60 2.09
CA ASP A 87 -3.98 13.30 2.57
C ASP A 87 -4.86 13.45 3.81
N VAL A 88 -5.97 12.71 3.80
CA VAL A 88 -6.90 12.59 4.91
C VAL A 88 -6.97 11.12 5.30
N ARG A 89 -6.82 10.80 6.59
CA ARG A 89 -6.92 9.40 7.03
C ARG A 89 -8.31 8.85 6.74
N ALA A 90 -8.38 7.68 6.12
CA ALA A 90 -9.64 7.07 5.71
C ALA A 90 -10.56 6.73 6.89
N ASP A 91 -9.99 6.45 8.07
CA ASP A 91 -10.72 6.16 9.32
C ASP A 91 -11.32 7.41 9.99
N GLN A 92 -10.87 8.60 9.60
CA GLN A 92 -11.38 9.89 10.08
C GLN A 92 -12.18 10.63 8.99
N HIS A 93 -12.14 10.15 7.75
CA HIS A 93 -12.76 10.81 6.61
C HIS A 93 -14.21 10.36 6.40
N ARG A 94 -15.15 11.30 6.56
CA ARG A 94 -16.54 11.09 6.14
C ARG A 94 -16.64 11.24 4.62
N ALA A 95 -16.72 10.10 3.93
CA ALA A 95 -16.84 10.05 2.48
C ALA A 95 -17.95 10.96 1.97
N LYS A 96 -17.65 11.81 0.98
CA LYS A 96 -18.66 12.60 0.26
C LYS A 96 -19.03 11.98 -1.08
N HIS A 97 -18.16 11.13 -1.59
CA HIS A 97 -18.29 10.44 -2.86
C HIS A 97 -17.98 8.96 -2.66
N GLU A 98 -18.45 8.12 -3.58
CA GLU A 98 -17.99 6.73 -3.64
C GLU A 98 -16.50 6.68 -3.99
N ARG A 99 -15.84 5.56 -3.66
CA ARG A 99 -14.38 5.50 -3.69
C ARG A 99 -13.83 4.61 -4.79
N ILE A 100 -12.82 5.10 -5.49
CA ILE A 100 -11.91 4.23 -6.24
C ILE A 100 -10.83 3.80 -5.27
N VAL A 101 -10.82 2.52 -4.90
CA VAL A 101 -9.84 1.97 -3.96
C VAL A 101 -8.63 1.47 -4.72
N LEU A 102 -7.48 2.09 -4.51
CA LEU A 102 -6.19 1.68 -5.04
C LEU A 102 -5.41 0.90 -3.98
N ILE A 103 -5.26 -0.40 -4.21
CA ILE A 103 -4.57 -1.31 -3.31
C ILE A 103 -3.11 -1.46 -3.75
N LEU A 104 -2.20 -1.17 -2.84
CA LEU A 104 -0.76 -1.43 -2.97
C LEU A 104 -0.39 -2.67 -2.14
N GLU A 105 0.88 -2.87 -1.83
CA GLU A 105 1.37 -4.03 -1.07
C GLU A 105 1.50 -3.81 0.44
N SER A 106 2.35 -2.87 0.81
CA SER A 106 2.87 -2.56 2.13
C SER A 106 3.71 -1.30 2.07
N PRO A 107 3.78 -0.50 3.14
CA PRO A 107 4.65 0.66 3.21
C PRO A 107 6.14 0.39 2.88
N HIS A 108 6.75 1.37 2.24
CA HIS A 108 8.16 1.54 1.91
C HIS A 108 8.83 2.54 2.87
N LYS A 109 10.15 2.73 2.75
CA LYS A 109 10.92 3.65 3.63
C LYS A 109 10.45 5.10 3.60
N HIS A 110 9.89 5.56 2.48
CA HIS A 110 9.45 6.94 2.30
C HIS A 110 8.10 7.24 2.96
N GLU A 111 7.41 6.20 3.44
CA GLU A 111 6.10 6.32 4.10
C GLU A 111 6.27 6.45 5.62
N TYR A 112 7.52 6.66 6.08
CA TYR A 112 7.91 6.93 7.45
C TYR A 112 8.89 8.11 7.51
N THR A 113 8.92 8.81 8.64
CA THR A 113 9.95 9.81 8.97
C THR A 113 11.26 9.12 9.35
N GLN A 114 12.32 9.92 9.59
CA GLN A 114 13.61 9.42 10.08
C GLN A 114 13.50 8.72 11.45
N ASP A 115 12.56 9.17 12.30
CA ASP A 115 12.25 8.56 13.60
C ASP A 115 11.28 7.38 13.48
N PHE A 116 11.05 6.88 12.26
CA PHE A 116 10.14 5.80 11.95
C PHE A 116 8.67 6.06 12.34
N THR A 117 8.27 7.33 12.34
CA THR A 117 6.86 7.72 12.52
C THR A 117 6.12 7.57 11.19
N PRO A 118 4.96 6.91 11.12
CA PRO A 118 4.23 6.71 9.87
C PRO A 118 3.70 8.04 9.31
N ILE A 119 3.70 8.16 7.98
CA ILE A 119 3.15 9.31 7.25
C ILE A 119 1.83 8.89 6.60
N ALA A 120 1.90 8.30 5.40
CA ALA A 120 0.77 7.86 4.59
C ALA A 120 1.32 6.97 3.45
N PRO A 121 0.50 6.20 2.72
CA PRO A 121 0.97 5.32 1.67
C PRO A 121 1.51 6.09 0.47
N ALA A 122 2.43 5.49 -0.30
CA ALA A 122 2.93 6.06 -1.56
C ALA A 122 3.44 7.50 -1.44
N GLN A 123 4.25 7.81 -0.42
CA GLN A 123 4.84 9.15 -0.18
C GLN A 123 6.14 9.42 -0.97
N GLY A 124 6.39 8.63 -2.03
CA GLY A 124 7.56 8.76 -2.90
C GLY A 124 7.21 8.67 -4.38
N SER A 125 8.07 8.06 -5.20
CA SER A 125 7.85 7.89 -6.65
C SER A 125 6.53 7.22 -7.01
N THR A 126 6.03 6.31 -6.17
CA THR A 126 4.69 5.70 -6.32
C THR A 126 3.59 6.75 -6.30
N GLY A 127 3.63 7.73 -5.39
CA GLY A 127 2.59 8.77 -5.28
C GLY A 127 2.61 9.72 -6.47
N TRP A 128 3.80 10.08 -6.96
CA TRP A 128 3.95 10.86 -8.19
C TRP A 128 3.39 10.09 -9.40
N GLY A 129 3.69 8.79 -9.49
CA GLY A 129 3.10 7.92 -10.51
C GLY A 129 1.57 7.86 -10.44
N ILE A 130 0.99 7.83 -9.24
CA ILE A 130 -0.47 7.89 -9.08
C ILE A 130 -1.01 9.23 -9.58
N ARG A 131 -0.45 10.35 -9.10
CA ARG A 131 -0.86 11.70 -9.47
C ARG A 131 -0.86 11.90 -10.99
N ASP A 132 0.22 11.48 -11.66
CA ASP A 132 0.43 11.80 -13.06
C ASP A 132 -0.32 10.86 -14.01
N TYR A 133 -0.62 9.63 -13.58
CA TYR A 133 -1.13 8.58 -14.48
C TYR A 133 -2.47 7.97 -14.10
N ILE A 134 -3.08 8.30 -12.95
CA ILE A 134 -4.39 7.71 -12.58
C ILE A 134 -5.50 8.12 -13.56
N ILE A 135 -5.60 9.39 -13.95
CA ILE A 135 -6.60 9.85 -14.95
C ILE A 135 -6.36 9.17 -16.31
N PRO A 136 -5.15 9.23 -16.91
CA PRO A 136 -4.88 8.51 -18.16
C PRO A 136 -5.20 7.01 -18.10
N LEU A 137 -4.92 6.37 -16.96
CA LEU A 137 -5.24 4.96 -16.74
C LEU A 137 -6.74 4.72 -16.75
N LEU A 138 -7.53 5.52 -16.02
CA LEU A 138 -8.98 5.39 -15.96
C LEU A 138 -9.59 5.55 -17.35
N TYR A 139 -9.25 6.60 -18.11
CA TYR A 139 -9.82 6.81 -19.45
C TYR A 139 -9.43 5.74 -20.47
N ARG A 140 -8.19 5.24 -20.39
CA ARG A 140 -7.75 4.13 -21.26
C ARG A 140 -8.61 2.89 -21.10
N HIS A 141 -9.18 2.69 -19.91
CA HIS A 141 -10.00 1.54 -19.55
C HIS A 141 -11.46 1.94 -19.34
N GLN A 142 -11.96 2.89 -20.12
CA GLN A 142 -13.37 3.31 -20.13
C GLN A 142 -13.90 3.68 -18.72
N ARG A 143 -13.06 4.35 -17.93
CA ARG A 143 -13.32 4.73 -16.52
C ARG A 143 -13.67 3.53 -15.63
N LEU A 144 -13.24 2.31 -15.98
CA LEU A 144 -13.59 1.07 -15.29
C LEU A 144 -15.12 0.83 -15.24
N GLU A 145 -15.83 1.29 -16.27
CA GLU A 145 -17.31 1.27 -16.34
C GLU A 145 -18.00 2.16 -15.29
N LEU A 146 -17.25 3.03 -14.61
CA LEU A 146 -17.82 3.99 -13.67
C LEU A 146 -18.65 5.06 -14.40
N PRO A 147 -19.84 5.42 -13.88
CA PRO A 147 -20.63 6.51 -14.45
C PRO A 147 -19.93 7.87 -14.29
N PRO A 148 -20.25 8.87 -15.14
CA PRO A 148 -19.74 10.22 -14.98
C PRO A 148 -20.12 10.79 -13.60
N SER A 149 -19.13 11.01 -12.74
CA SER A 149 -19.32 11.49 -11.37
C SER A 149 -17.97 11.97 -10.80
N LYS A 150 -18.00 12.39 -9.53
CA LYS A 150 -16.79 12.58 -8.72
C LYS A 150 -16.58 11.37 -7.84
N TYR A 151 -15.32 10.97 -7.68
CA TYR A 151 -14.92 9.84 -6.86
C TYR A 151 -13.78 10.23 -5.93
N GLU A 152 -13.73 9.65 -4.74
CA GLU A 152 -12.56 9.76 -3.86
C GLU A 152 -11.56 8.66 -4.21
N LEU A 153 -10.28 9.03 -4.41
CA LEU A 153 -9.19 8.05 -4.53
C LEU A 153 -8.69 7.69 -3.13
N LEU A 154 -9.03 6.48 -2.70
CA LEU A 154 -8.53 5.89 -1.46
C LEU A 154 -7.33 5.00 -1.77
N ILE A 155 -6.19 5.25 -1.14
CA ILE A 155 -4.97 4.46 -1.27
C ILE A 155 -4.77 3.66 0.01
N CYS A 156 -4.60 2.35 -0.12
CA CYS A 156 -4.43 1.46 1.02
C CYS A 156 -3.38 0.37 0.81
N ASN A 157 -2.89 -0.16 1.92
CA ASN A 157 -2.03 -1.34 1.94
C ASN A 157 -2.73 -2.50 2.69
N PRO A 158 -2.74 -3.72 2.16
CA PRO A 158 -3.25 -4.90 2.88
C PRO A 158 -2.45 -5.17 4.16
N VAL A 159 -1.12 -4.99 4.10
CA VAL A 159 -0.23 -4.97 5.27
C VAL A 159 0.22 -3.54 5.53
N GLN A 160 -0.20 -2.93 6.64
CA GLN A 160 0.08 -1.51 6.93
C GLN A 160 1.42 -1.26 7.63
N PHE A 161 2.35 -2.22 7.56
CA PHE A 161 3.69 -2.13 8.14
C PHE A 161 4.77 -2.34 7.07
N GLN A 162 5.96 -1.78 7.28
CA GLN A 162 7.09 -1.94 6.37
C GLN A 162 7.58 -3.40 6.32
N ALA A 163 7.09 -4.17 5.35
CA ALA A 163 7.45 -5.57 5.19
C ALA A 163 8.89 -5.76 4.67
N SER A 164 9.47 -4.74 4.03
CA SER A 164 10.84 -4.82 3.50
C SER A 164 11.91 -4.89 4.56
N LEU A 165 11.61 -4.51 5.81
CA LEU A 165 12.60 -4.41 6.90
C LEU A 165 13.77 -3.47 6.59
N TYR A 166 13.57 -2.51 5.67
CA TYR A 166 14.60 -1.55 5.28
C TYR A 166 15.22 -0.83 6.48
N GLU A 167 14.43 -0.48 7.49
CA GLU A 167 14.95 0.16 8.71
C GLU A 167 15.95 -0.68 9.51
N LEU A 168 15.93 -2.01 9.33
CA LEU A 168 16.90 -2.90 9.97
C LEU A 168 18.18 -3.00 9.16
N HIS A 169 18.08 -3.23 7.84
CA HIS A 169 19.24 -3.63 7.03
C HIS A 169 19.71 -2.59 6.00
N ARG A 170 18.93 -1.54 5.73
CA ARG A 170 19.26 -0.40 4.84
C ARG A 170 19.63 -0.75 3.40
N GLU A 171 19.23 -1.93 2.93
CA GLU A 171 19.45 -2.34 1.54
C GLU A 171 18.21 -2.05 0.69
N GLU A 172 18.43 -1.50 -0.51
CA GLU A 172 17.35 -1.36 -1.50
C GLU A 172 16.88 -2.72 -2.01
N LEU A 173 15.63 -2.79 -2.47
CA LEU A 173 15.07 -4.02 -3.05
C LEU A 173 15.52 -4.25 -4.51
N ASN A 174 15.88 -3.18 -5.23
CA ASN A 174 16.23 -3.27 -6.65
C ASN A 174 17.47 -4.14 -6.83
N ASP A 175 17.32 -5.21 -7.63
CA ASP A 175 18.36 -6.20 -7.92
C ASP A 175 18.96 -6.91 -6.68
N ASN A 176 18.32 -6.78 -5.51
CA ASN A 176 18.69 -7.45 -4.27
C ASN A 176 17.72 -8.60 -3.96
N GLU A 177 17.99 -9.76 -4.55
CA GLU A 177 17.16 -10.96 -4.39
C GLU A 177 16.95 -11.35 -2.91
N PRO A 178 17.98 -11.40 -2.02
CA PRO A 178 17.78 -11.69 -0.61
C PRO A 178 16.81 -10.73 0.09
N ALA A 179 16.91 -9.42 -0.17
CA ALA A 179 16.02 -8.43 0.42
C ALA A 179 14.58 -8.57 -0.11
N GLN A 180 14.41 -8.87 -1.41
CA GLN A 180 13.10 -9.15 -2.00
C GLN A 180 12.43 -10.40 -1.40
N GLN A 181 13.20 -11.49 -1.24
CA GLN A 181 12.71 -12.70 -0.61
C GLN A 181 12.33 -12.45 0.85
N LEU A 182 13.18 -11.73 1.59
CA LEU A 182 12.91 -11.36 2.98
C LEU A 182 11.63 -10.52 3.10
N ARG A 183 11.46 -9.53 2.22
CA ARG A 183 10.26 -8.69 2.12
C ARG A 183 9.01 -9.54 1.89
N ASN A 184 9.04 -10.45 0.92
CA ASN A 184 7.89 -11.28 0.58
C ASN A 184 7.54 -12.26 1.71
N THR A 185 8.54 -12.88 2.34
CA THR A 185 8.36 -13.76 3.50
C THR A 185 7.77 -13.01 4.69
N THR A 186 8.30 -11.84 5.00
CA THR A 186 7.81 -10.97 6.07
C THR A 186 6.37 -10.54 5.80
N TRP A 187 6.07 -10.10 4.56
CA TRP A 187 4.73 -9.71 4.14
C TRP A 187 3.72 -10.86 4.37
N ARG A 188 4.02 -12.08 3.90
CA ARG A 188 3.13 -13.25 4.09
C ARG A 188 2.94 -13.59 5.57
N THR A 189 4.00 -13.43 6.37
CA THR A 189 3.93 -13.67 7.80
C THR A 189 3.00 -12.67 8.48
N LEU A 190 3.06 -11.39 8.10
CA LEU A 190 2.14 -10.36 8.58
C LEU A 190 0.71 -10.63 8.09
N TYR A 191 0.55 -10.86 6.79
CA TYR A 191 -0.73 -11.01 6.12
C TYR A 191 -1.52 -12.22 6.64
N TYR A 192 -0.92 -13.41 6.64
CA TYR A 192 -1.57 -14.64 7.09
C TYR A 192 -1.34 -14.93 8.57
N GLY A 193 -0.11 -14.80 9.04
CA GLY A 193 0.28 -15.21 10.40
C GLY A 193 -0.10 -14.22 11.49
N MET A 194 -0.19 -12.93 11.16
CA MET A 194 -0.59 -11.87 12.11
C MET A 194 -1.98 -11.29 11.82
N ASN A 195 -2.75 -11.96 10.96
CA ASN A 195 -4.14 -11.62 10.66
C ASN A 195 -4.35 -10.26 9.98
N GLU A 196 -3.32 -9.64 9.39
CA GLU A 196 -3.47 -8.40 8.62
C GLU A 196 -4.45 -8.59 7.46
N ARG A 197 -4.56 -9.80 6.89
CA ARG A 197 -5.58 -10.18 5.90
C ARG A 197 -7.01 -9.89 6.36
N ALA A 198 -7.39 -10.34 7.56
CA ALA A 198 -8.74 -10.11 8.06
C ALA A 198 -8.98 -8.63 8.40
N HIS A 199 -7.94 -7.94 8.92
CA HIS A 199 -8.01 -6.51 9.15
C HIS A 199 -8.21 -5.75 7.83
N PHE A 200 -7.47 -6.10 6.78
CA PHE A 200 -7.58 -5.52 5.45
C PHE A 200 -8.99 -5.70 4.87
N LEU A 201 -9.51 -6.93 4.83
CA LEU A 201 -10.84 -7.19 4.28
C LEU A 201 -11.95 -6.46 5.05
N ARG A 202 -11.81 -6.33 6.38
CA ARG A 202 -12.73 -5.53 7.19
C ARG A 202 -12.67 -4.05 6.85
N ARG A 203 -11.48 -3.50 6.63
CA ARG A 203 -11.33 -2.11 6.21
C ARG A 203 -11.93 -1.90 4.81
N LEU A 204 -11.67 -2.81 3.88
CA LEU A 204 -12.20 -2.78 2.52
C LEU A 204 -13.73 -2.74 2.50
N ASP A 205 -14.38 -3.52 3.38
CA ASP A 205 -15.84 -3.49 3.58
C ASP A 205 -16.37 -2.09 3.95
N GLY A 206 -15.63 -1.36 4.78
CA GLY A 206 -15.97 0.00 5.21
C GLY A 206 -15.64 1.10 4.21
N TYR A 207 -15.02 0.79 3.06
CA TYR A 207 -14.53 1.83 2.13
C TYR A 207 -15.58 2.42 1.21
N ASN A 208 -16.77 1.80 1.08
CA ASN A 208 -17.79 2.24 0.12
C ASN A 208 -17.20 2.37 -1.31
N ALA A 209 -16.59 1.28 -1.77
CA ALA A 209 -15.87 1.24 -3.04
C ALA A 209 -16.85 1.23 -4.23
N ALA A 210 -16.65 2.13 -5.18
CA ALA A 210 -17.24 2.09 -6.52
C ALA A 210 -16.45 1.19 -7.46
N ALA A 211 -15.13 1.10 -7.27
CA ALA A 211 -14.22 0.22 -7.99
C ALA A 211 -12.98 -0.07 -7.15
N VAL A 212 -12.31 -1.19 -7.44
CA VAL A 212 -11.07 -1.61 -6.76
C VAL A 212 -9.99 -1.89 -7.80
N ILE A 213 -8.84 -1.24 -7.66
CA ILE A 213 -7.65 -1.44 -8.48
C ILE A 213 -6.57 -2.11 -7.63
N VAL A 214 -6.22 -3.36 -7.95
CA VAL A 214 -5.13 -4.10 -7.31
C VAL A 214 -3.83 -3.81 -8.06
N ALA A 215 -2.96 -2.99 -7.46
CA ALA A 215 -1.72 -2.49 -8.08
C ALA A 215 -0.44 -2.93 -7.35
N CYS A 216 -0.49 -4.03 -6.60
CA CYS A 216 0.66 -4.60 -5.89
C CYS A 216 1.80 -5.02 -6.84
N THR A 217 3.02 -5.12 -6.30
CA THR A 217 4.13 -5.86 -6.95
C THR A 217 3.72 -7.28 -7.37
N ALA A 218 4.25 -7.76 -8.51
CA ALA A 218 3.88 -9.04 -9.11
C ALA A 218 3.95 -10.23 -8.14
N ALA A 219 4.96 -10.28 -7.27
CA ALA A 219 5.18 -11.39 -6.34
C ALA A 219 4.09 -11.56 -5.26
N LEU A 220 3.32 -10.51 -4.96
CA LEU A 220 2.29 -10.51 -3.92
C LEU A 220 0.88 -10.27 -4.48
N ARG A 221 0.78 -9.84 -5.74
CA ARG A 221 -0.47 -9.40 -6.35
C ARG A 221 -1.54 -10.47 -6.37
N GLN A 222 -1.18 -11.70 -6.76
CA GLN A 222 -2.15 -12.81 -6.88
C GLN A 222 -2.76 -13.21 -5.53
N GLU A 223 -2.01 -13.04 -4.43
CA GLU A 223 -2.50 -13.30 -3.08
C GLU A 223 -3.59 -12.29 -2.70
N VAL A 224 -3.33 -11.01 -2.92
CA VAL A 224 -4.29 -9.92 -2.65
C VAL A 224 -5.50 -10.03 -3.59
N LEU A 225 -5.27 -10.23 -4.89
CA LEU A 225 -6.33 -10.33 -5.89
C LEU A 225 -7.29 -11.48 -5.59
N SER A 226 -6.76 -12.66 -5.25
CA SER A 226 -7.57 -13.83 -4.88
C SER A 226 -8.49 -13.56 -3.68
N ASP A 227 -8.02 -12.79 -2.70
CA ASP A 227 -8.84 -12.40 -1.55
C ASP A 227 -9.88 -11.34 -1.89
N VAL A 228 -9.51 -10.33 -2.68
CA VAL A 228 -10.42 -9.28 -3.13
C VAL A 228 -11.51 -9.85 -4.03
N LEU A 229 -11.21 -10.85 -4.87
CA LEU A 229 -12.23 -11.53 -5.69
C LEU A 229 -13.23 -12.36 -4.88
N ARG A 230 -12.83 -12.82 -3.69
CA ARG A 230 -13.70 -13.57 -2.78
C ARG A 230 -14.41 -12.67 -1.77
N TRP A 231 -14.07 -11.39 -1.73
CA TRP A 231 -14.72 -10.42 -0.86
C TRP A 231 -16.19 -10.28 -1.30
N PRO A 232 -17.16 -10.37 -0.36
CA PRO A 232 -18.59 -10.43 -0.66
C PRO A 232 -19.17 -9.06 -1.06
N ASN A 233 -18.70 -8.51 -2.18
CA ASN A 233 -19.22 -7.28 -2.78
C ASN A 233 -19.29 -7.40 -4.31
N GLY A 234 -20.06 -8.38 -4.78
CA GLY A 234 -20.08 -8.88 -6.17
C GLY A 234 -20.57 -7.92 -7.25
N TRP A 235 -20.77 -6.64 -6.93
CA TRP A 235 -21.16 -5.59 -7.87
C TRP A 235 -20.04 -4.58 -8.15
N VAL A 236 -19.00 -4.58 -7.31
CA VAL A 236 -17.89 -3.63 -7.44
C VAL A 236 -16.91 -4.17 -8.48
N PRO A 237 -16.63 -3.42 -9.56
CA PRO A 237 -15.60 -3.78 -10.52
C PRO A 237 -14.25 -3.93 -9.82
N ILE A 238 -13.67 -5.13 -9.90
CA ILE A 238 -12.33 -5.44 -9.40
C ILE A 238 -11.43 -5.56 -10.60
N VAL A 239 -10.32 -4.85 -10.55
CA VAL A 239 -9.39 -4.85 -11.66
C VAL A 239 -7.94 -5.01 -11.23
N GLU A 240 -7.19 -5.78 -12.01
CA GLU A 240 -5.76 -5.98 -11.82
C GLU A 240 -4.95 -4.97 -12.65
N ALA A 241 -4.07 -4.17 -12.02
CA ALA A 241 -3.11 -3.35 -12.74
C ALA A 241 -1.86 -4.16 -13.10
N SER A 242 -1.48 -4.18 -14.38
CA SER A 242 -0.32 -4.96 -14.84
C SER A 242 1.01 -4.53 -14.20
N HIS A 243 1.14 -3.26 -13.80
CA HIS A 243 2.35 -2.71 -13.17
C HIS A 243 2.03 -1.92 -11.89
N HIS A 244 3.00 -1.88 -10.98
CA HIS A 244 2.95 -1.02 -9.79
C HIS A 244 3.03 0.48 -10.18
N PRO A 245 2.40 1.42 -9.45
CA PRO A 245 2.27 2.81 -9.90
C PRO A 245 3.59 3.55 -10.16
N CYS A 246 4.68 3.21 -9.46
CA CYS A 246 6.00 3.77 -9.73
C CYS A 246 6.52 3.51 -11.17
N ALA A 247 5.93 2.53 -11.88
CA ALA A 247 6.28 2.16 -13.24
C ALA A 247 5.26 2.61 -14.30
N TRP A 248 4.15 3.26 -13.92
CA TRP A 248 3.11 3.68 -14.87
C TRP A 248 3.62 4.66 -15.92
N GLN A 249 4.67 5.43 -15.64
CA GLN A 249 5.34 6.31 -16.60
C GLN A 249 5.90 5.59 -17.82
N ARG A 250 6.37 4.34 -17.66
CA ARG A 250 7.01 3.58 -18.74
C ARG A 250 5.98 2.84 -19.58
N ASN A 251 4.94 2.34 -18.91
CA ASN A 251 3.82 1.64 -19.51
C ASN A 251 2.60 1.83 -18.60
N ILE A 252 1.67 2.71 -18.98
CA ILE A 252 0.39 2.81 -18.29
C ILE A 252 -0.22 1.40 -18.24
N SER A 253 -0.57 0.97 -17.04
CA SER A 253 -0.99 -0.40 -16.77
C SER A 253 -2.15 -0.83 -17.66
N ARG A 254 -2.09 -2.09 -18.10
CA ARG A 254 -3.30 -2.79 -18.55
C ARG A 254 -4.10 -3.15 -17.32
N VAL A 255 -5.41 -3.08 -17.48
CA VAL A 255 -6.38 -3.35 -16.44
C VAL A 255 -7.24 -4.51 -16.94
N THR A 256 -7.36 -5.56 -16.15
CA THR A 256 -8.19 -6.73 -16.48
C THR A 256 -9.32 -6.84 -15.47
N PHE A 257 -10.56 -6.89 -15.97
CA PHE A 257 -11.73 -7.18 -15.16
C PHE A 257 -11.67 -8.64 -14.72
N ALA A 258 -11.73 -8.84 -13.42
CA ALA A 258 -11.57 -10.13 -12.78
C ALA A 258 -12.92 -10.78 -12.45
#